data_AF-A0AAD7LVS8-F1
#
_entry.id   AF-A0AAD7LVS8-F1
#
_cell.length_a   1.000
_cell.length_b   1.000
_cell.length_c   1.000
_cell.angle_alpha   90.00
_cell.angle_beta   90.00
_cell.angle_gamma   90.00
#
_symmetry.space_group_name_H-M   'P 1'
#
loop_
_entity.id
_entity.type
_entity.pdbx_description
1 polymer ?
#
loop_
_entity_poly.entity_id
_entity_poly.type
_entity_poly.pdbx_seq_one_letter_code
_entity_poly.pdbx_strand_id
1 'polypeptide(L)'
;MDEGPWMIMGHYRTVRKWRPNFRPKMDTIKSTAVWLRLLGFPLEFYDEHILLTIVNTIGKAIKVGANTKLMTKARFAKICVELDLNKPLKPKILFNGEWLKVEYDGIQLICFSCGMQGHKDGACPLTVGRAVKDNEVNMVPVNILDGGGNIQSNGGYTST
;
A
#
# COMPACT_ATOMS: atom_id res chain seq x y z
N MET A 1 7.31 6.03 18.77
CA MET A 1 8.12 5.88 17.53
C MET A 1 7.53 6.85 16.52
N ASP A 2 7.90 8.12 16.67
CA ASP A 2 7.18 9.27 16.09
C ASP A 2 7.70 9.69 14.72
N GLU A 3 8.79 9.10 14.27
CA GLU A 3 9.26 9.13 12.88
C GLU A 3 9.14 7.68 12.38
N GLY A 4 8.15 7.33 11.54
CA GLY A 4 8.27 7.55 10.10
C GLY A 4 9.48 6.79 9.54
N PRO A 5 9.37 5.93 8.52
CA PRO A 5 10.54 5.27 7.94
C PRO A 5 11.66 6.27 7.63
N TRP A 6 12.87 5.95 8.11
CA TRP A 6 14.00 6.86 8.13
C TRP A 6 14.74 6.84 6.79
N MET A 7 14.84 8.00 6.14
CA MET A 7 15.79 8.21 5.05
C MET A 7 17.01 8.93 5.61
N ILE A 8 18.19 8.31 5.51
CA ILE A 8 19.47 8.92 5.88
C ILE A 8 20.32 9.00 4.62
N MET A 9 20.68 10.22 4.19
CA MET A 9 21.49 10.48 2.99
C MET A 9 20.94 9.80 1.72
N GLY A 10 19.62 9.83 1.52
CA GLY A 10 18.98 9.21 0.36
C GLY A 10 18.91 7.67 0.40
N HIS A 11 19.39 7.04 1.48
CA HIS A 11 19.26 5.61 1.71
C HIS A 11 18.13 5.37 2.70
N TYR A 12 17.20 4.49 2.35
CA TYR A 12 16.16 4.06 3.27
C TYR A 12 16.81 3.20 4.36
N ARG A 13 16.40 3.29 5.62
CA ARG A 13 16.78 2.27 6.61
C ARG A 13 15.52 1.58 7.08
N THR A 14 15.41 0.30 6.74
CA THR A 14 14.34 -0.54 7.26
C THR A 14 14.63 -0.85 8.72
N VAL A 15 13.90 -0.18 9.62
CA VAL A 15 13.97 -0.46 11.06
C VAL A 15 12.92 -1.51 11.38
N ARG A 16 13.35 -2.60 12.02
CA ARG A 16 12.46 -3.67 12.49
C ARG A 16 12.56 -3.80 14.00
N LYS A 17 11.47 -4.24 14.64
CA LYS A 17 11.53 -4.62 16.06
C LYS A 17 12.53 -5.77 16.22
N TRP A 18 13.35 -5.69 17.27
CA TRP A 18 14.25 -6.78 17.63
C TRP A 18 13.42 -8.05 17.90
N ARG A 19 13.97 -9.21 17.51
CA ARG A 19 13.39 -10.52 17.81
C ARG A 19 14.50 -11.51 18.15
N PRO A 20 14.26 -12.45 19.10
CA PRO A 20 15.22 -13.48 19.42
C PRO A 20 15.49 -14.37 18.20
N ASN A 21 16.68 -14.98 18.14
CA ASN A 21 17.13 -15.87 17.07
C ASN A 21 17.18 -15.23 15.66
N PHE A 22 17.34 -13.91 15.57
CA PHE A 22 17.60 -13.24 14.29
C PHE A 22 18.90 -13.73 13.66
N ARG A 23 18.82 -14.26 12.43
CA ARG A 23 19.97 -14.64 11.61
C ARG A 23 20.06 -13.76 10.37
N PRO A 24 20.95 -12.74 10.33
CA PRO A 24 21.03 -11.79 9.23
C PRO A 24 21.18 -12.41 7.83
N LYS A 25 21.88 -13.56 7.72
CA LYS A 25 22.11 -14.26 6.45
C LYS A 25 20.92 -15.08 5.95
N MET A 26 19.97 -15.42 6.81
CA MET A 26 18.84 -16.31 6.48
C MET A 26 17.49 -15.58 6.51
N ASP A 27 17.42 -14.46 7.23
CA ASP A 27 16.22 -13.66 7.33
C ASP A 27 16.03 -12.76 6.11
N THR A 28 14.92 -12.96 5.40
CA THR A 28 14.43 -12.00 4.41
C THR A 28 13.51 -10.97 5.08
N ILE A 29 13.58 -9.72 4.62
CA ILE A 29 12.66 -8.68 5.06
C ILE A 29 11.34 -8.92 4.35
N LYS A 30 10.29 -9.25 5.12
CA LYS A 30 8.95 -9.54 4.58
C LYS A 30 8.03 -8.34 4.58
N SER A 31 8.30 -7.35 5.44
CA SER A 31 7.51 -6.13 5.53
C SER A 31 8.38 -4.90 5.72
N THR A 32 7.87 -3.76 5.30
CA THR A 32 8.54 -2.46 5.48
C THR A 32 7.52 -1.35 5.70
N ALA A 33 7.86 -0.40 6.58
CA ALA A 33 7.05 0.80 6.78
C ALA A 33 7.31 1.79 5.63
N VAL A 34 6.26 2.31 5.02
CA VAL A 34 6.31 3.26 3.90
C VAL A 34 5.28 4.35 4.12
N TRP A 35 5.61 5.57 3.71
CA TRP A 35 4.61 6.64 3.64
C TRP A 35 3.88 6.58 2.31
N LEU A 36 2.55 6.51 2.37
CA LEU A 36 1.67 6.69 1.23
C LEU A 36 1.28 8.15 1.09
N ARG A 37 1.14 8.62 -0.15
CA ARG A 37 0.43 9.85 -0.49
C ARG A 37 -0.80 9.49 -1.30
N LEU A 38 -1.98 9.80 -0.77
CA LEU A 38 -3.25 9.73 -1.49
C LEU A 38 -3.50 11.08 -2.17
N LEU A 39 -3.33 11.11 -3.49
CA LEU A 39 -3.51 12.32 -4.28
C LEU A 39 -4.96 12.48 -4.70
N GLY A 40 -5.46 13.72 -4.68
CA GLY A 40 -6.85 14.02 -5.07
C GLY A 40 -7.90 13.52 -4.08
N PHE A 41 -7.49 13.13 -2.86
CA PHE A 41 -8.44 12.69 -1.85
C PHE A 41 -9.28 13.88 -1.34
N PRO A 42 -10.62 13.80 -1.31
CA PRO A 42 -11.46 14.91 -0.88
C PRO A 42 -11.23 15.24 0.61
N LEU A 43 -11.18 16.54 0.92
CA LEU A 43 -10.82 17.02 2.26
C LEU A 43 -11.83 16.60 3.34
N GLU A 44 -13.10 16.45 2.98
CA GLU A 44 -14.18 15.99 3.86
C GLU A 44 -13.93 14.59 4.46
N PHE A 45 -13.07 13.78 3.84
CA PHE A 45 -12.73 12.43 4.29
C PHE A 45 -11.39 12.35 5.04
N TYR A 46 -10.76 13.48 5.40
CA TYR A 46 -9.46 13.49 6.11
C TYR A 46 -9.52 13.04 7.57
N ASP A 47 -10.70 12.58 8.02
CA ASP A 47 -10.84 11.91 9.30
C ASP A 47 -9.85 10.73 9.42
N GLU A 48 -9.22 10.65 10.59
CA GLU A 48 -8.18 9.66 10.87
C GLU A 48 -8.71 8.23 10.73
N HIS A 49 -9.94 7.94 11.17
CA HIS A 49 -10.53 6.61 11.05
C HIS A 49 -10.81 6.23 9.59
N ILE A 50 -11.30 7.17 8.79
CA ILE A 50 -11.55 6.94 7.36
C ILE A 50 -10.22 6.65 6.64
N LEU A 51 -9.21 7.49 6.84
CA LEU A 51 -7.90 7.32 6.23
C LEU A 51 -7.26 5.99 6.62
N LEU A 52 -7.28 5.62 7.90
CA LEU A 52 -6.74 4.36 8.39
C LEU A 52 -7.49 3.15 7.81
N THR A 53 -8.82 3.22 7.70
CA THR A 53 -9.66 2.18 7.09
C THR A 53 -9.29 1.95 5.64
N ILE A 54 -9.16 3.03 4.87
CA ILE A 54 -8.80 2.96 3.45
C ILE A 54 -7.42 2.33 3.27
N VAL A 55 -6.40 2.81 3.99
CA VAL A 55 -5.04 2.32 3.79
C VAL A 55 -4.83 0.90 4.31
N ASN A 56 -5.67 0.41 5.23
CA ASN A 56 -5.69 -0.99 5.66
C ASN A 56 -5.96 -1.97 4.50
N THR A 57 -6.59 -1.51 3.42
CA THR A 57 -6.75 -2.30 2.19
C THR A 57 -5.45 -2.48 1.40
N ILE A 58 -4.45 -1.62 1.63
CA ILE A 58 -3.14 -1.64 0.96
C ILE A 58 -2.11 -2.39 1.81
N GLY A 59 -2.07 -2.10 3.12
CA GLY A 59 -1.16 -2.70 4.08
C GLY A 59 -1.59 -2.33 5.50
N LYS A 60 -0.87 -2.80 6.53
CA LYS A 60 -1.28 -2.52 7.91
C LYS A 60 -1.06 -1.05 8.25
N ALA A 61 -2.13 -0.32 8.55
CA ALA A 61 -2.04 1.09 8.91
C ALA A 61 -1.22 1.30 10.20
N ILE A 62 -0.34 2.30 10.21
CA ILE A 62 0.50 2.64 11.36
C ILE A 62 0.05 3.97 11.97
N LYS A 63 0.01 5.04 11.17
CA LYS A 63 -0.36 6.39 11.64
C LYS A 63 -0.61 7.37 10.50
N VAL A 64 -1.42 8.39 10.77
CA VAL A 64 -1.59 9.55 9.88
C VAL A 64 -0.46 10.57 10.09
N GLY A 65 0.03 11.17 9.01
CA GLY A 65 1.07 12.19 9.06
C GLY A 65 0.59 13.50 9.68
N ALA A 66 1.47 14.21 10.39
CA ALA A 66 1.11 15.42 11.15
C ALA A 66 0.40 16.49 10.30
N ASN A 67 0.88 16.76 9.08
CA ASN A 67 0.26 17.76 8.20
C ASN A 67 -1.14 17.34 7.71
N THR A 68 -1.40 16.04 7.62
CA THR A 68 -2.72 15.51 7.26
C THR A 68 -3.65 15.58 8.47
N LYS A 69 -3.16 15.18 9.65
CA LYS A 69 -3.89 15.25 10.91
C LYS A 69 -4.29 16.68 11.30
N LEU A 70 -3.40 17.64 11.06
CA LEU A 70 -3.64 19.07 11.32
C LEU A 70 -4.25 19.81 10.12
N MET A 71 -4.45 19.14 8.98
CA MET A 71 -4.94 19.71 7.72
C MET A 71 -4.14 20.93 7.21
N THR A 72 -2.90 21.13 7.67
CA THR A 72 -2.08 22.32 7.37
C THR A 72 -1.45 22.32 5.97
N LYS A 73 -1.37 21.15 5.31
CA LYS A 73 -0.87 21.01 3.92
C LYS A 73 -1.72 20.00 3.13
N ALA A 74 -3.01 20.33 2.95
CA ALA A 74 -4.04 19.48 2.36
C ALA A 74 -3.90 19.16 0.84
N ARG A 75 -2.69 19.17 0.28
CA ARG A 75 -2.47 18.79 -1.13
C ARG A 75 -2.65 17.27 -1.35
N PHE A 76 -2.43 16.49 -0.30
CA PHE A 76 -2.58 15.04 -0.28
C PHE A 76 -2.69 14.55 1.17
N ALA A 77 -3.34 13.41 1.36
CA ALA A 77 -3.32 12.72 2.64
C ALA A 77 -2.05 11.86 2.71
N LYS A 78 -1.24 12.03 3.77
CA LYS A 78 -0.01 11.29 4.03
C LYS A 78 -0.23 10.32 5.18
N ILE A 79 -0.05 9.03 4.94
CA ILE A 79 -0.32 7.97 5.93
C ILE A 79 0.82 6.96 5.91
N CYS A 80 1.27 6.50 7.07
CA CYS A 80 2.28 5.47 7.19
C CYS A 80 1.63 4.10 7.28
N VAL A 81 2.11 3.16 6.47
CA VAL A 81 1.62 1.78 6.43
C VAL A 81 2.80 0.81 6.47
N GLU A 82 2.60 -0.36 7.06
CA GLU A 82 3.48 -1.51 6.91
C GLU A 82 3.01 -2.32 5.68
N LEU A 83 3.85 -2.35 4.65
CA LEU A 83 3.62 -3.11 3.42
C LEU A 83 4.24 -4.49 3.53
N ASP A 84 3.55 -5.48 2.94
CA ASP A 84 4.10 -6.81 2.69
C ASP A 84 4.85 -6.80 1.35
N LEU A 85 6.15 -7.09 1.40
CA LEU A 85 7.02 -7.07 0.22
C LEU A 85 6.79 -8.25 -0.72
N ASN A 86 6.05 -9.27 -0.29
CA ASN A 86 5.67 -10.41 -1.13
C ASN A 86 4.42 -10.13 -1.98
N LYS A 87 3.81 -8.95 -1.83
CA LYS A 87 2.61 -8.54 -2.56
C LYS A 87 2.94 -7.38 -3.49
N PRO A 88 2.33 -7.33 -4.69
CA PRO A 88 2.51 -6.20 -5.58
C PRO A 88 1.92 -4.93 -4.95
N LEU A 89 2.55 -3.79 -5.24
CA LEU A 89 2.02 -2.49 -4.84
C LEU A 89 0.72 -2.18 -5.56
N LYS A 90 -0.21 -1.53 -4.86
CA LYS A 90 -1.46 -1.02 -5.43
C LYS A 90 -1.24 0.42 -5.92
N PRO A 91 -1.25 0.69 -7.24
CA PRO A 91 -1.02 2.05 -7.76
C PRO A 91 -2.23 2.98 -7.58
N LYS A 92 -3.42 2.40 -7.42
CA LYS A 92 -4.68 3.10 -7.22
C LYS A 92 -5.58 2.36 -6.25
N ILE A 93 -6.52 3.08 -5.65
CA ILE A 93 -7.61 2.53 -4.84
C ILE A 93 -8.94 3.12 -5.33
N LEU A 94 -10.01 2.34 -5.23
CA LEU A 94 -11.36 2.80 -5.52
C LEU A 94 -11.99 3.32 -4.23
N PHE A 95 -12.49 4.55 -4.26
CA PHE A 95 -13.17 5.18 -3.13
C PHE A 95 -14.34 6.00 -3.65
N ASN A 96 -15.55 5.73 -3.14
CA ASN A 96 -16.80 6.38 -3.59
C ASN A 96 -16.97 6.42 -5.12
N GLY A 97 -16.59 5.34 -5.83
CA GLY A 97 -16.70 5.24 -7.29
C GLY A 97 -15.57 5.90 -8.07
N GLU A 98 -14.62 6.58 -7.40
CA GLU A 98 -13.49 7.25 -8.04
C GLU A 98 -12.16 6.55 -7.77
N TRP A 99 -11.29 6.54 -8.78
CA TRP A 99 -9.94 5.98 -8.67
C TRP A 99 -8.95 7.01 -8.14
N LEU A 100 -8.49 6.81 -6.91
CA LEU A 100 -7.47 7.65 -6.29
C LEU A 100 -6.08 7.08 -6.57
N LYS A 101 -5.13 7.96 -6.92
CA LYS A 101 -3.73 7.58 -7.14
C LYS A 101 -3.02 7.42 -5.79
N VAL A 102 -2.30 6.32 -5.63
CA VAL A 102 -1.45 6.04 -4.48
C VAL A 102 0.02 6.21 -4.89
N GLU A 103 0.75 7.06 -4.19
CA GLU A 103 2.21 7.15 -4.34
C GLU A 103 2.91 6.65 -3.09
N TYR A 104 3.99 5.90 -3.31
CA TYR A 104 4.81 5.29 -2.27
C TYR A 104 6.11 6.08 -2.10
N ASP A 105 6.28 6.72 -0.95
CA ASP A 105 7.42 7.57 -0.67
C ASP A 105 8.65 6.73 -0.29
N GLY A 106 9.68 6.76 -1.14
CA GLY A 106 10.97 6.11 -0.90
C GLY A 106 11.01 4.59 -1.08
N ILE A 107 10.00 4.00 -1.72
CA ILE A 107 9.96 2.54 -1.95
C ILE A 107 10.88 2.07 -3.09
N GLN A 108 11.29 2.97 -3.99
CA GLN A 108 12.13 2.68 -5.17
C GLN A 108 13.51 2.07 -4.84
N LEU A 109 13.91 2.07 -3.57
CA LEU A 109 15.22 1.60 -3.11
C LEU A 109 15.19 0.15 -2.60
N ILE A 110 14.01 -0.48 -2.52
CA ILE A 110 13.82 -1.82 -1.96
C ILE A 110 13.53 -2.80 -3.09
N CYS A 111 14.25 -3.92 -3.12
CA CYS A 111 13.95 -5.06 -3.97
C CYS A 111 12.76 -5.83 -3.40
N PHE A 112 11.73 -6.09 -4.22
CA PHE A 112 10.55 -6.86 -3.83
C PHE A 112 10.82 -8.37 -3.83
N SER A 113 11.83 -8.83 -4.57
CA SER A 113 12.24 -10.25 -4.56
C SER A 113 12.91 -10.69 -3.25
N CYS A 114 13.73 -9.85 -2.62
CA CYS A 114 14.51 -10.22 -1.43
C CYS A 114 14.37 -9.27 -0.23
N GLY A 115 13.69 -8.15 -0.40
CA GLY A 115 13.50 -7.12 0.63
C GLY A 115 14.77 -6.34 1.00
N MET A 116 15.87 -6.53 0.27
CA MET A 116 17.13 -5.79 0.47
C MET A 116 17.15 -4.53 -0.38
N GLN A 117 17.95 -3.56 0.04
CA GLN A 117 18.13 -2.32 -0.70
C GLN A 117 19.34 -2.35 -1.63
N GLY A 118 19.36 -1.44 -2.59
CA GLY A 118 20.51 -1.21 -3.47
C GLY A 118 20.47 -1.97 -4.79
N HIS A 119 19.37 -2.66 -5.10
CA HIS A 119 19.13 -3.26 -6.41
C HIS A 119 17.63 -3.39 -6.68
N LYS A 120 17.28 -3.53 -7.97
CA LYS A 120 15.92 -3.86 -8.41
C LYS A 120 15.78 -5.37 -8.59
N ASP A 121 14.55 -5.86 -8.70
CA ASP A 121 14.25 -7.30 -8.81
C ASP A 121 15.03 -8.03 -9.92
N GLY A 122 15.26 -7.37 -11.07
CA GLY A 122 16.04 -7.94 -12.17
C GLY A 122 17.54 -8.09 -11.91
N ALA A 123 18.08 -7.42 -10.88
CA ALA A 123 19.48 -7.52 -10.45
C ALA A 123 19.60 -8.17 -9.06
N CYS A 124 18.55 -8.88 -8.61
CA CYS A 124 18.53 -9.45 -7.27
C CYS A 124 19.42 -10.72 -7.20
N PRO A 125 20.43 -10.74 -6.30
CA PRO A 125 21.37 -11.85 -6.20
C PRO A 125 20.71 -13.16 -5.73
N LEU A 126 19.51 -13.08 -5.13
CA LEU A 126 18.74 -14.26 -4.73
C LEU A 126 17.87 -14.83 -5.86
N THR A 127 17.61 -14.07 -6.94
CA THR A 127 16.78 -14.49 -8.08
C THR A 127 17.58 -14.79 -9.35
N VAL A 128 18.81 -14.28 -9.49
CA VAL A 128 19.70 -14.51 -10.65
C VAL A 128 20.08 -16.00 -10.84
N GLY A 129 19.66 -16.91 -9.97
CA GLY A 129 19.78 -18.37 -10.13
C GLY A 129 18.47 -19.16 -10.29
N ARG A 130 17.31 -18.51 -10.37
CA ARG A 130 16.00 -19.19 -10.40
C ARG A 130 15.15 -18.65 -11.55
N ALA A 131 15.02 -19.44 -12.62
CA ALA A 131 14.14 -19.12 -13.75
C ALA A 131 12.72 -18.83 -13.23
N VAL A 132 12.21 -17.62 -13.49
CA VAL A 132 10.86 -17.20 -13.10
C VAL A 132 9.87 -17.71 -14.14
N LYS A 133 8.79 -18.36 -13.69
CA LYS A 133 7.56 -18.52 -14.48
C LYS A 133 6.66 -17.34 -14.15
N ASP A 134 6.19 -16.65 -15.17
CA ASP A 134 5.31 -15.48 -15.07
C ASP A 134 4.01 -15.83 -14.35
N ASN A 135 3.57 -14.99 -13.41
CA ASN A 135 2.25 -15.11 -12.78
C ASN A 135 1.47 -13.81 -12.97
N GLU A 136 0.29 -13.95 -13.58
CA GLU A 136 -0.66 -12.90 -13.90
C GLU A 136 -1.18 -12.17 -12.66
N VAL A 137 -1.38 -10.85 -12.80
CA VAL A 137 -1.90 -9.96 -11.77
C VAL A 137 -3.37 -10.28 -11.52
N ASN A 138 -3.67 -11.02 -10.45
CA ASN A 138 -5.04 -11.26 -10.01
C ASN A 138 -5.65 -10.01 -9.36
N MET A 139 -6.57 -9.35 -10.07
CA MET A 139 -7.48 -8.37 -9.50
C MET A 139 -8.55 -9.10 -8.69
N VAL A 140 -8.53 -8.98 -7.36
CA VAL A 140 -9.59 -9.52 -6.50
C VAL A 140 -10.63 -8.43 -6.27
N PRO A 141 -11.91 -8.62 -6.64
CA PRO A 141 -12.97 -7.70 -6.28
C PRO A 141 -13.28 -7.84 -4.79
N VAL A 142 -13.38 -6.71 -4.07
CA VAL A 142 -13.81 -6.68 -2.68
C VAL A 142 -15.30 -6.39 -2.68
N ASN A 143 -16.12 -7.40 -2.38
CA ASN A 143 -17.56 -7.23 -2.17
C ASN A 143 -17.78 -6.67 -0.76
N ILE A 144 -18.31 -5.44 -0.69
CA ILE A 144 -18.90 -4.89 0.52
C ILE A 144 -20.37 -5.31 0.50
N LEU A 145 -20.80 -6.01 1.55
CA LEU A 145 -22.18 -6.46 1.71
C LEU A 145 -23.06 -5.24 2.04
N ASP A 146 -23.83 -4.77 1.07
CA ASP A 146 -24.97 -3.91 1.36
C ASP A 146 -26.25 -4.74 1.39
N GLY A 147 -26.84 -4.80 2.58
CA GLY A 147 -28.15 -5.39 2.80
C GLY A 147 -29.26 -4.49 2.27
N GLY A 148 -30.30 -5.14 1.75
CA GLY A 148 -31.66 -4.63 1.77
C GLY A 148 -32.20 -4.09 0.44
N GLY A 149 -33.33 -4.66 0.01
CA GLY A 149 -34.30 -3.97 -0.84
C GLY A 149 -34.49 -4.57 -2.23
N ASN A 150 -35.24 -5.67 -2.30
CA ASN A 150 -35.78 -6.20 -3.55
C ASN A 150 -36.89 -5.27 -4.06
N ILE A 151 -36.70 -4.65 -5.22
CA ILE A 151 -37.78 -4.00 -5.98
C ILE A 151 -37.83 -4.65 -7.35
N GLN A 152 -38.92 -5.41 -7.56
CA GLN A 152 -39.28 -5.98 -8.84
C GLN A 152 -39.64 -4.85 -9.82
N SER A 153 -39.11 -4.90 -11.04
CA SER A 153 -39.66 -4.16 -12.17
C SER A 153 -39.81 -5.10 -13.38
N ASN A 154 -41.07 -5.37 -13.72
CA ASN A 154 -41.53 -5.95 -14.98
C ASN A 154 -41.37 -4.96 -16.15
N GLY A 155 -41.17 -5.49 -17.37
CA GLY A 155 -41.23 -4.81 -18.68
C GLY A 155 -40.02 -5.18 -19.54
N GLY A 156 -40.11 -5.93 -20.66
CA GLY A 156 -40.85 -5.60 -21.89
C GLY A 156 -40.27 -4.32 -22.48
N TYR A 157 -39.61 -4.23 -23.65
CA TYR A 157 -40.00 -4.69 -24.99
C TYR A 157 -38.78 -4.75 -25.95
N THR A 158 -39.06 -5.29 -27.15
CA THR A 158 -38.26 -5.68 -28.32
C THR A 158 -37.35 -4.63 -28.97
N SER A 159 -36.22 -5.11 -29.52
CA SER A 159 -35.36 -4.40 -30.48
C SER A 159 -35.83 -4.62 -31.93
N THR A 160 -35.76 -3.56 -32.74
CA THR A 160 -35.69 -3.61 -34.21
C THR A 160 -34.25 -3.83 -34.65
#